data_AF-A0A2E8YIX4-F1
#
_entry.id   AF-A0A2E8YIX4-F1
#
_cell.length_a   1.000
_cell.length_b   1.000
_cell.length_c   1.000
_cell.angle_alpha   90.00
_cell.angle_beta   90.00
_cell.angle_gamma   90.00
#
_symmetry.space_group_name_H-M   'P 1'
#
loop_
_entity.id
_entity.type
_entity.pdbx_description
1 polymer ?
#
loop_
_entity_poly.entity_id
_entity_poly.type
_entity_poly.pdbx_seq_one_letter_code
_entity_poly.pdbx_strand_id
1 'polypeptide(L)'
;MCINYMGGYKNSMTLMLPGLEVDAKAEIAEQSFWSCVGGRDQFQETKVTLRNGSLQGDQAFALLTLAARDEDEKKVARGFWNAGIEMALSNYPGFQTVNSSRSASAITVYWPALVSSQVIDERVHLDDECFAITPATGGTNEPVAVTHPAGVRVADDDTIDVPLGRVAGARSGDKGGDANVGFWTDSAEAYTWLTDFLSAEKLRELYPEAAPLAIDRYLFPNLRAMNFVIRGLLGEGVSASLRPDPQAKMLGEELRARRVPVPKALLSLDQ
;
A
#
# COMPACT_ATOMS: atom_id res chain seq x y z
N MET A 1 -1.40 7.48 -21.85
CA MET A 1 -2.69 8.22 -21.76
C MET A 1 -3.53 7.57 -20.66
N CYS A 2 -4.52 8.25 -20.10
CA CYS A 2 -5.47 7.62 -19.18
C CYS A 2 -6.90 7.97 -19.56
N ILE A 3 -7.81 7.06 -19.23
CA ILE A 3 -9.26 7.26 -19.31
C ILE A 3 -9.75 7.36 -17.87
N ASN A 4 -10.57 8.37 -17.58
CA ASN A 4 -11.21 8.53 -16.30
C ASN A 4 -12.71 8.26 -16.44
N TYR A 5 -13.28 7.45 -15.55
CA TYR A 5 -14.72 7.20 -15.50
C TYR A 5 -15.24 7.23 -14.06
N MET A 6 -16.55 7.43 -13.91
CA MET A 6 -17.20 7.45 -12.60
C MET A 6 -17.29 6.03 -12.04
N GLY A 7 -16.80 5.84 -10.82
CA GLY A 7 -16.77 4.55 -10.13
C GLY A 7 -17.81 4.37 -9.02
N GLY A 8 -18.83 5.25 -8.96
CA GLY A 8 -19.79 5.32 -7.86
C GLY A 8 -19.31 6.20 -6.72
N TYR A 9 -19.64 5.83 -5.49
CA TYR A 9 -19.37 6.58 -4.28
C TYR A 9 -18.77 5.68 -3.21
N LYS A 10 -17.93 6.24 -2.34
CA LYS A 10 -17.41 5.54 -1.16
C LYS A 10 -17.55 6.38 0.10
N ASN A 11 -17.52 5.70 1.23
CA ASN A 11 -17.34 6.33 2.53
C ASN A 11 -16.57 5.40 3.46
N SER A 12 -15.93 5.98 4.46
CA SER A 12 -15.23 5.24 5.50
C SER A 12 -15.32 5.94 6.84
N MET A 13 -15.23 5.13 7.89
CA MET A 13 -15.14 5.59 9.27
C MET A 13 -13.99 4.86 9.95
N THR A 14 -13.10 5.62 10.59
CA THR A 14 -12.02 5.07 11.42
C THR A 14 -12.31 5.36 12.88
N LEU A 15 -12.50 4.27 13.62
CA LEU A 15 -12.75 4.20 15.05
C LEU A 15 -11.45 3.85 15.76
N MET A 16 -11.13 4.57 16.84
CA MET A 16 -10.06 4.18 17.75
C MET A 16 -10.63 3.34 18.88
N LEU A 17 -10.04 2.16 19.09
CA LEU A 17 -10.41 1.19 20.12
C LEU A 17 -9.29 1.18 21.18
N PRO A 18 -9.45 1.84 22.33
CA PRO A 18 -8.40 1.89 23.34
C PRO A 18 -8.46 0.71 24.33
N GLY A 19 -7.33 0.45 24.99
CA GLY A 19 -7.21 -0.44 26.13
C GLY A 19 -7.16 -1.92 25.77
N LEU A 20 -7.53 -2.78 26.73
CA LEU A 20 -7.43 -4.24 26.58
C LEU A 20 -8.43 -4.80 25.55
N GLU A 21 -8.14 -6.00 25.04
CA GLU A 21 -9.04 -6.79 24.18
C GLU A 21 -9.49 -6.05 22.91
N VAL A 22 -8.57 -5.29 22.27
CA VAL A 22 -8.91 -4.51 21.07
C VAL A 22 -9.41 -5.38 19.92
N ASP A 23 -8.91 -6.61 19.78
CA ASP A 23 -9.37 -7.54 18.74
C ASP A 23 -10.84 -7.95 18.98
N ALA A 24 -11.21 -8.34 20.21
CA ALA A 24 -12.59 -8.66 20.55
C ALA A 24 -13.55 -7.45 20.43
N LYS A 25 -13.08 -6.26 20.81
CA LYS A 25 -13.84 -5.00 20.60
C LYS A 25 -14.04 -4.72 19.11
N ALA A 26 -13.02 -4.97 18.30
CA ALA A 26 -13.10 -4.76 16.86
C ALA A 26 -14.13 -5.69 16.22
N GLU A 27 -14.14 -6.97 16.60
CA GLU A 27 -15.13 -7.96 16.13
C GLU A 27 -16.56 -7.52 16.47
N ILE A 28 -16.82 -7.12 17.73
CA ILE A 28 -18.14 -6.65 18.17
C ILE A 28 -18.54 -5.34 17.46
N ALA A 29 -17.60 -4.40 17.29
CA ALA A 29 -17.87 -3.14 16.60
C ALA A 29 -18.17 -3.37 15.11
N GLU A 30 -17.41 -4.23 14.45
CA GLU A 30 -17.61 -4.64 13.07
C GLU A 30 -18.97 -5.32 12.88
N GLN A 31 -19.29 -6.33 13.68
CA GLN A 31 -20.55 -7.06 13.57
C GLN A 31 -21.76 -6.15 13.80
N SER A 32 -21.73 -5.32 14.85
CA SER A 32 -22.80 -4.37 15.16
C SER A 32 -22.97 -3.34 14.04
N PHE A 33 -21.86 -2.79 13.52
CA PHE A 33 -21.90 -1.83 12.41
C PHE A 33 -22.62 -2.40 11.19
N TRP A 34 -22.17 -3.58 10.72
CA TRP A 34 -22.73 -4.18 9.52
C TRP A 34 -24.19 -4.61 9.71
N SER A 35 -24.59 -5.00 10.92
CA SER A 35 -26.00 -5.23 11.27
C SER A 35 -26.83 -3.94 11.17
N CYS A 36 -26.35 -2.83 11.73
CA CYS A 36 -27.05 -1.54 11.70
C CYS A 36 -27.29 -0.99 10.28
N VAL A 37 -26.37 -1.26 9.34
CA VAL A 37 -26.53 -0.86 7.93
C VAL A 37 -27.28 -1.89 7.08
N GLY A 38 -27.80 -2.96 7.67
CA GLY A 38 -28.62 -3.97 6.98
C GLY A 38 -27.84 -5.10 6.28
N GLY A 39 -26.56 -5.27 6.61
CA GLY A 39 -25.68 -6.31 6.08
C GLY A 39 -24.71 -5.80 5.02
N ARG A 40 -23.60 -6.55 4.83
CA ARG A 40 -22.55 -6.20 3.85
C ARG A 40 -23.00 -6.33 2.41
N ASP A 41 -23.87 -7.30 2.14
CA ASP A 41 -24.31 -7.64 0.79
C ASP A 41 -25.17 -6.56 0.13
N GLN A 42 -25.54 -5.51 0.88
CA GLN A 42 -26.21 -4.33 0.32
C GLN A 42 -25.24 -3.41 -0.43
N PHE A 43 -23.93 -3.54 -0.21
CA PHE A 43 -22.89 -2.72 -0.84
C PHE A 43 -22.17 -3.52 -1.93
N GLN A 44 -21.72 -2.85 -2.98
CA GLN A 44 -20.92 -3.48 -4.04
C GLN A 44 -19.55 -3.97 -3.53
N GLU A 45 -18.93 -3.20 -2.64
CA GLU A 45 -17.64 -3.54 -2.06
C GLU A 45 -17.59 -3.04 -0.60
N THR A 46 -17.05 -3.86 0.29
CA THR A 46 -16.77 -3.47 1.68
C THR A 46 -15.34 -3.84 2.04
N LYS A 47 -14.74 -3.06 2.92
CA LYS A 47 -13.42 -3.36 3.49
C LYS A 47 -13.40 -3.02 4.96
N VAL A 48 -12.83 -3.93 5.74
CA VAL A 48 -12.49 -3.70 7.13
C VAL A 48 -10.98 -3.76 7.27
N THR A 49 -10.42 -2.88 8.07
CA THR A 49 -8.98 -2.86 8.36
C THR A 49 -8.79 -2.55 9.83
N LEU A 50 -8.14 -3.47 10.53
CA LEU A 50 -7.72 -3.28 11.92
C LEU A 50 -6.21 -3.06 11.95
N ARG A 51 -5.78 -1.96 12.57
CA ARG A 51 -4.36 -1.61 12.72
C ARG A 51 -4.05 -1.40 14.20
N ASN A 52 -3.28 -2.30 14.76
CA ASN A 52 -2.90 -2.26 16.17
C ASN A 52 -1.76 -1.26 16.40
N GLY A 53 -1.92 -0.43 17.43
CA GLY A 53 -0.94 0.51 17.93
C GLY A 53 -0.51 0.13 19.35
N SER A 54 0.73 0.46 19.71
CA SER A 54 1.26 0.21 21.04
C SER A 54 1.78 1.51 21.65
N LEU A 55 1.50 1.72 22.93
CA LEU A 55 2.18 2.70 23.78
C LEU A 55 3.19 1.98 24.72
N GLN A 56 3.63 0.79 24.28
CA GLN A 56 4.32 -0.33 24.95
C GLN A 56 3.38 -1.33 25.64
N GLY A 57 3.63 -2.63 25.41
CA GLY A 57 2.81 -3.74 25.91
C GLY A 57 1.50 -3.97 25.14
N ASP A 58 0.75 -4.99 25.60
CA ASP A 58 -0.26 -5.84 24.93
C ASP A 58 -1.43 -5.14 24.19
N GLN A 59 -1.09 -4.26 23.24
CA GLN A 59 -1.98 -3.42 22.42
C GLN A 59 -2.67 -2.31 23.24
N ALA A 60 -2.15 -1.09 23.14
CA ALA A 60 -2.71 0.07 23.83
C ALA A 60 -3.96 0.62 23.12
N PHE A 61 -4.00 0.49 21.80
CA PHE A 61 -5.16 0.84 20.99
C PHE A 61 -5.13 0.13 19.64
N ALA A 62 -6.27 0.12 18.95
CA ALA A 62 -6.35 -0.24 17.54
C ALA A 62 -7.13 0.83 16.76
N LEU A 63 -6.84 0.94 15.47
CA LEU A 63 -7.62 1.71 14.52
C LEU A 63 -8.44 0.74 13.67
N LEU A 64 -9.75 0.71 13.90
CA LEU A 64 -10.71 -0.04 13.10
C LEU A 64 -11.27 0.89 12.02
N THR A 65 -10.96 0.62 10.76
CA THR A 65 -11.56 1.31 9.62
C THR A 65 -12.60 0.43 8.96
N LEU A 66 -13.81 0.95 8.86
CA LEU A 66 -14.96 0.36 8.18
C LEU A 66 -15.22 1.19 6.92
N ALA A 67 -15.18 0.57 5.76
CA ALA A 67 -15.32 1.27 4.48
C ALA A 67 -16.26 0.50 3.54
N ALA A 68 -17.00 1.25 2.74
CA ALA A 68 -17.89 0.70 1.73
C ALA A 68 -17.90 1.56 0.47
N ARG A 69 -18.25 0.92 -0.65
CA ARG A 69 -18.48 1.53 -1.96
C ARG A 69 -19.79 1.02 -2.55
N ASP A 70 -20.51 1.91 -3.19
CA ASP A 70 -21.72 1.60 -3.97
C ASP A 70 -21.96 2.64 -5.06
N GLU A 71 -22.71 2.26 -6.11
CA GLU A 71 -23.19 3.20 -7.13
C GLU A 71 -24.27 4.15 -6.59
N ASP A 72 -25.08 3.70 -5.62
CA ASP A 72 -26.05 4.55 -4.93
C ASP A 72 -25.39 5.30 -3.78
N GLU A 73 -25.15 6.60 -3.99
CA GLU A 73 -24.61 7.52 -2.98
C GLU A 73 -25.34 7.41 -1.63
N LYS A 74 -26.66 7.20 -1.65
CA LYS A 74 -27.48 7.20 -0.43
C LYS A 74 -27.09 6.09 0.53
N LYS A 75 -26.67 4.93 0.02
CA LYS A 75 -26.24 3.79 0.84
C LYS A 75 -24.98 4.11 1.65
N VAL A 76 -24.04 4.86 1.06
CA VAL A 76 -22.74 5.18 1.66
C VAL A 76 -22.68 6.60 2.26
N ALA A 77 -23.75 7.39 2.19
CA ALA A 77 -23.79 8.74 2.74
C ALA A 77 -24.21 8.75 4.22
N ARG A 78 -25.26 9.52 4.56
CA ARG A 78 -25.61 9.81 5.95
C ARG A 78 -26.09 8.59 6.74
N GLY A 79 -26.76 7.63 6.10
CA GLY A 79 -27.21 6.39 6.75
C GLY A 79 -26.03 5.58 7.27
N PHE A 80 -25.00 5.39 6.44
CA PHE A 80 -23.74 4.74 6.80
C PHE A 80 -23.04 5.43 7.98
N TRP A 81 -22.96 6.76 7.95
CA TRP A 81 -22.36 7.54 9.04
C TRP A 81 -23.17 7.46 10.34
N ASN A 82 -24.50 7.60 10.28
CA ASN A 82 -25.38 7.50 11.45
C ASN A 82 -25.21 6.14 12.12
N ALA A 83 -25.24 5.04 11.35
CA ALA A 83 -25.04 3.71 11.89
C ALA A 83 -23.71 3.57 12.64
N GLY A 84 -22.63 4.15 12.11
CA GLY A 84 -21.33 4.16 12.77
C GLY A 84 -21.31 4.92 14.09
N ILE A 85 -21.87 6.13 14.13
CA ILE A 85 -21.89 6.96 15.34
C ILE A 85 -22.85 6.42 16.40
N GLU A 86 -24.07 6.07 16.00
CA GLU A 86 -25.10 5.55 16.92
C GLU A 86 -24.65 4.23 17.54
N MET A 87 -24.11 3.30 16.73
CA MET A 87 -23.52 2.06 17.22
C MET A 87 -22.37 2.33 18.19
N ALA A 88 -21.46 3.25 17.84
CA ALA A 88 -20.29 3.47 18.66
C ALA A 88 -20.60 4.12 20.02
N LEU A 89 -21.66 4.93 20.11
CA LEU A 89 -22.16 5.47 21.38
C LEU A 89 -22.84 4.41 22.28
N SER A 90 -23.29 3.29 21.72
CA SER A 90 -24.01 2.24 22.43
C SER A 90 -23.26 0.92 22.61
N ASN A 91 -22.06 0.76 22.03
CA ASN A 91 -21.43 -0.55 21.87
C ASN A 91 -20.14 -0.76 22.70
N TYR A 92 -19.04 -0.06 22.38
CA TYR A 92 -17.74 -0.32 23.03
C TYR A 92 -17.27 0.84 23.94
N PRO A 93 -16.62 0.54 25.08
CA PRO A 93 -16.10 1.57 25.97
C PRO A 93 -14.91 2.32 25.35
N GLY A 94 -14.84 3.63 25.59
CA GLY A 94 -13.74 4.47 25.11
C GLY A 94 -13.88 4.93 23.66
N PHE A 95 -15.10 5.15 23.18
CA PHE A 95 -15.39 5.66 21.84
C PHE A 95 -14.57 6.91 21.50
N GLN A 96 -13.83 6.82 20.40
CA GLN A 96 -13.18 7.96 19.77
C GLN A 96 -13.20 7.78 18.25
N THR A 97 -13.64 8.79 17.51
CA THR A 97 -13.55 8.83 16.04
C THR A 97 -12.26 9.53 15.63
N VAL A 98 -11.50 8.90 14.74
CA VAL A 98 -10.29 9.51 14.14
C VAL A 98 -10.65 10.20 12.82
N ASN A 99 -11.48 9.54 12.02
CA ASN A 99 -11.97 10.08 10.77
C ASN A 99 -13.39 9.57 10.52
N SER A 100 -14.27 10.46 10.08
CA SER A 100 -15.60 10.10 9.57
C SER A 100 -16.17 11.23 8.73
N SER A 101 -17.00 10.88 7.74
CA SER A 101 -17.72 11.86 6.93
C SER A 101 -19.22 11.54 6.87
N ARG A 102 -20.05 12.58 7.03
CA ARG A 102 -21.51 12.47 6.82
C ARG A 102 -21.90 12.30 5.35
N SER A 103 -21.01 12.68 4.45
CA SER A 103 -21.21 12.66 3.01
C SER A 103 -20.32 11.60 2.37
N ALA A 104 -20.81 10.95 1.33
CA ALA A 104 -19.99 10.08 0.51
C ALA A 104 -19.04 10.89 -0.38
N SER A 105 -17.97 10.25 -0.83
CA SER A 105 -17.04 10.79 -1.82
C SER A 105 -17.26 10.11 -3.16
N ALA A 106 -17.43 10.89 -4.23
CA ALA A 106 -17.48 10.36 -5.58
C ALA A 106 -16.13 9.75 -5.98
N ILE A 107 -16.18 8.64 -6.71
CA ILE A 107 -15.00 7.92 -7.19
C ILE A 107 -14.77 8.27 -8.65
N THR A 108 -13.55 8.70 -8.98
CA THR A 108 -13.06 8.80 -10.36
C THR A 108 -12.01 7.71 -10.56
N VAL A 109 -12.36 6.67 -11.30
CA VAL A 109 -11.43 5.57 -11.59
C VAL A 109 -10.43 6.02 -12.65
N TYR A 110 -9.15 5.77 -12.38
CA TYR A 110 -8.06 5.95 -13.32
C TYR A 110 -7.81 4.63 -14.06
N TRP A 111 -7.95 4.65 -15.39
CA TRP A 111 -7.62 3.50 -16.24
C TRP A 111 -6.43 3.81 -17.15
N PRO A 112 -5.26 3.15 -16.97
CA PRO A 112 -4.12 3.36 -17.85
C PRO A 112 -4.40 2.78 -19.24
N ALA A 113 -4.19 3.58 -20.28
CA ALA A 113 -4.39 3.17 -21.67
C ALA A 113 -3.18 3.52 -22.54
N LEU A 114 -2.89 2.63 -23.49
CA LEU A 114 -1.88 2.86 -24.53
C LEU A 114 -2.51 3.66 -25.67
N VAL A 115 -1.74 4.61 -26.20
CA VAL A 115 -2.02 5.30 -27.46
C VAL A 115 -0.78 5.13 -28.32
N SER A 116 -0.99 4.83 -29.60
CA SER A 116 0.11 4.67 -30.55
C SER A 116 0.92 5.97 -30.63
N SER A 117 2.25 5.87 -30.54
CA SER A 117 3.12 7.03 -30.75
C SER A 117 2.98 7.62 -32.16
N GLN A 118 2.48 6.86 -33.12
CA GLN A 118 2.22 7.31 -34.49
C GLN A 118 1.11 8.36 -34.61
N VAL A 119 0.27 8.52 -33.58
CA VAL A 119 -0.82 9.50 -33.57
C VAL A 119 -0.59 10.66 -32.60
N ILE A 120 0.61 10.75 -32.02
CA ILE A 120 0.99 11.81 -31.06
C ILE A 120 1.85 12.83 -31.80
N ASP A 121 1.44 14.11 -31.79
CA ASP A 121 2.29 15.25 -32.19
C ASP A 121 3.10 15.71 -30.98
N GLU A 122 4.38 15.38 -30.94
CA GLU A 122 5.28 15.75 -29.84
C GLU A 122 6.06 17.02 -30.20
N ARG A 123 6.03 18.03 -29.30
CA ARG A 123 6.75 19.30 -29.47
C ARG A 123 7.46 19.68 -28.18
N VAL A 124 8.70 20.13 -28.32
CA VAL A 124 9.50 20.69 -27.22
C VAL A 124 9.53 22.20 -27.36
N HIS A 125 9.23 22.91 -26.28
CA HIS A 125 9.37 24.36 -26.20
C HIS A 125 10.55 24.68 -25.28
N LEU A 126 11.51 25.45 -25.78
CA LEU A 126 12.65 25.92 -25.01
C LEU A 126 12.81 27.42 -25.31
N ASP A 127 12.71 28.24 -24.25
CA ASP A 127 12.59 29.69 -24.37
C ASP A 127 11.46 30.07 -25.35
N ASP A 128 11.77 30.87 -26.38
CA ASP A 128 10.81 31.28 -27.41
C ASP A 128 10.80 30.36 -28.65
N GLU A 129 11.54 29.25 -28.62
CA GLU A 129 11.66 28.32 -29.73
C GLU A 129 10.79 27.05 -29.53
N CYS A 130 10.27 26.51 -30.64
CA CYS A 130 9.46 25.29 -30.67
C CYS A 130 10.05 24.28 -31.67
N PHE A 131 10.32 23.07 -31.19
CA PHE A 131 10.92 21.98 -31.95
C PHE A 131 9.91 20.85 -32.11
N ALA A 132 9.63 20.43 -33.34
CA ALA A 132 8.87 19.20 -33.58
C ALA A 132 9.75 17.98 -33.31
N ILE A 133 9.24 17.02 -32.55
CA ILE A 133 9.91 15.76 -32.26
C ILE A 133 9.30 14.68 -33.13
N THR A 134 10.13 14.01 -33.94
CA THR A 134 9.68 12.82 -34.66
C THR A 134 9.57 11.67 -33.65
N PRO A 135 8.39 11.02 -33.52
CA PRO A 135 8.23 9.92 -32.59
C PRO A 135 9.27 8.82 -32.85
N ALA A 136 9.90 8.31 -31.80
CA ALA A 136 10.82 7.20 -31.92
C ALA A 136 10.04 5.95 -32.41
N THR A 137 10.24 5.57 -33.67
CA THR A 137 9.69 4.33 -34.23
C THR A 137 10.68 3.19 -34.05
N GLY A 138 10.25 2.06 -33.48
CA GLY A 138 11.03 0.81 -33.47
C GLY A 138 11.69 0.41 -32.15
N GLY A 139 11.29 0.98 -31.01
CA GLY A 139 11.67 0.42 -29.71
C GLY A 139 11.03 -0.94 -29.48
N THR A 140 11.78 -1.90 -28.94
CA THR A 140 11.19 -3.15 -28.43
C THR A 140 10.66 -2.91 -27.02
N ASN A 141 9.53 -3.54 -26.69
CA ASN A 141 9.07 -3.63 -25.29
C ASN A 141 9.74 -4.80 -24.55
N GLU A 142 10.84 -5.32 -25.09
CA GLU A 142 11.53 -6.44 -24.48
C GLU A 142 12.27 -5.98 -23.23
N PRO A 143 12.16 -6.72 -22.11
CA PRO A 143 12.91 -6.40 -20.91
C PRO A 143 14.42 -6.41 -21.19
N VAL A 144 15.11 -5.34 -20.80
CA VAL A 144 16.58 -5.30 -20.83
C VAL A 144 17.10 -6.18 -19.71
N ALA A 145 17.94 -7.15 -20.06
CA ALA A 145 18.62 -7.99 -19.07
C ALA A 145 19.52 -7.11 -18.17
N VAL A 146 19.27 -7.13 -16.87
CA VAL A 146 20.11 -6.45 -15.89
C VAL A 146 21.20 -7.43 -15.45
N THR A 147 22.47 -7.08 -15.69
CA THR A 147 23.60 -7.86 -15.19
C THR A 147 23.83 -7.60 -13.71
N HIS A 148 23.87 -8.67 -12.91
CA HIS A 148 24.24 -8.60 -11.50
C HIS A 148 25.76 -8.70 -11.36
N PRO A 149 26.46 -7.63 -10.92
CA PRO A 149 27.84 -7.78 -10.53
C PRO A 149 27.90 -8.76 -9.35
N ALA A 150 28.86 -9.69 -9.39
CA ALA A 150 29.11 -10.60 -8.27
C ALA A 150 29.51 -9.76 -7.05
N GLY A 151 28.63 -9.71 -6.05
CA GLY A 151 28.87 -9.00 -4.80
C GLY A 151 29.65 -9.85 -3.80
N VAL A 152 30.21 -9.18 -2.79
CA VAL A 152 30.80 -9.86 -1.63
C VAL A 152 29.65 -10.44 -0.80
N ARG A 153 29.59 -11.77 -0.71
CA ARG A 153 28.61 -12.45 0.14
C ARG A 153 29.03 -12.37 1.59
N VAL A 154 28.07 -12.01 2.44
CA VAL A 154 28.21 -12.12 3.89
C VAL A 154 27.69 -13.50 4.31
N ALA A 155 28.33 -14.13 5.29
CA ALA A 155 27.86 -15.41 5.80
C ALA A 155 26.57 -15.22 6.60
N ASP A 156 25.60 -16.11 6.39
CA ASP A 156 24.29 -16.09 7.05
C ASP A 156 24.24 -16.99 8.30
N ASP A 157 25.40 -17.36 8.85
CA ASP A 157 25.52 -18.28 9.99
C ASP A 157 25.43 -17.59 11.36
N ASP A 158 25.70 -16.29 11.45
CA ASP A 158 25.53 -15.48 12.67
C ASP A 158 24.54 -14.31 12.45
N THR A 159 23.25 -14.65 12.55
CA THR A 159 22.14 -13.69 12.37
C THR A 159 21.52 -13.24 13.70
N ILE A 160 20.90 -12.07 13.69
CA ILE A 160 20.04 -11.56 14.76
C ILE A 160 18.70 -11.13 14.18
N ASP A 161 17.62 -11.43 14.89
CA ASP A 161 16.28 -10.97 14.51
C ASP A 161 16.13 -9.48 14.83
N VAL A 162 16.03 -8.65 13.79
CA VAL A 162 15.89 -7.19 13.88
C VAL A 162 14.98 -6.67 12.76
N PRO A 163 14.40 -5.46 12.87
CA PRO A 163 13.65 -4.86 11.78
C PRO A 163 14.51 -4.75 10.51
N LEU A 164 13.97 -5.14 9.35
CA LEU A 164 14.62 -5.01 8.04
C LEU A 164 15.13 -3.58 7.79
N GLY A 165 14.42 -2.59 8.34
CA GLY A 165 14.76 -1.18 8.27
C GLY A 165 16.10 -0.77 8.89
N ARG A 166 16.76 -1.68 9.64
CA ARG A 166 18.10 -1.50 10.21
C ARG A 166 19.22 -1.71 9.19
N VAL A 167 18.91 -2.35 8.07
CA VAL A 167 19.87 -2.61 6.98
C VAL A 167 19.43 -1.96 5.66
N ALA A 168 18.12 -1.75 5.46
CA ALA A 168 17.59 -1.19 4.22
C ALA A 168 16.69 0.03 4.46
N GLY A 169 16.92 1.09 3.70
CA GLY A 169 15.94 2.15 3.49
C GLY A 169 14.84 1.67 2.54
N ALA A 170 13.65 2.27 2.63
CA ALA A 170 12.54 1.95 1.72
C ALA A 170 11.69 3.18 1.42
N ARG A 171 11.06 3.17 0.24
CA ARG A 171 10.06 4.17 -0.15
C ARG A 171 9.03 3.49 -1.05
N SER A 172 7.77 3.86 -0.88
CA SER A 172 6.67 3.29 -1.62
C SER A 172 5.68 4.34 -2.10
N GLY A 173 4.84 3.95 -3.06
CA GLY A 173 3.83 4.82 -3.65
C GLY A 173 2.95 4.08 -4.63
N ASP A 174 1.88 4.72 -5.07
CA ASP A 174 0.96 4.15 -6.03
C ASP A 174 1.50 4.19 -7.46
N LYS A 175 1.03 3.24 -8.27
CA LYS A 175 1.10 3.28 -9.72
C LYS A 175 -0.26 2.90 -10.29
N GLY A 176 -1.22 3.82 -10.18
CA GLY A 176 -2.61 3.51 -10.50
C GLY A 176 -3.17 2.50 -9.50
N GLY A 177 -3.64 1.35 -9.99
CA GLY A 177 -4.11 0.23 -9.16
C GLY A 177 -3.00 -0.60 -8.49
N ASP A 178 -1.75 -0.40 -8.92
CA ASP A 178 -0.59 -1.14 -8.42
C ASP A 178 0.11 -0.36 -7.30
N ALA A 179 0.92 -1.06 -6.50
CA ALA A 179 1.81 -0.43 -5.54
C ALA A 179 3.28 -0.67 -5.90
N ASN A 180 4.09 0.37 -5.79
CA ASN A 180 5.52 0.34 -5.95
C ASN A 180 6.18 0.38 -4.56
N VAL A 181 7.19 -0.47 -4.33
CA VAL A 181 8.04 -0.41 -3.13
C VAL A 181 9.50 -0.67 -3.48
N GLY A 182 10.32 0.36 -3.28
CA GLY A 182 11.75 0.32 -3.47
C GLY A 182 12.52 0.16 -2.16
N PHE A 183 13.64 -0.54 -2.20
CA PHE A 183 14.59 -0.68 -1.10
C PHE A 183 15.99 -0.30 -1.57
N TRP A 184 16.80 0.30 -0.69
CA TRP A 184 18.20 0.61 -0.94
C TRP A 184 19.07 0.38 0.29
N THR A 185 20.36 0.15 0.07
CA THR A 185 21.37 -0.02 1.12
C THR A 185 22.54 0.94 0.91
N ASP A 186 23.31 1.18 1.95
CA ASP A 186 24.51 2.04 1.92
C ASP A 186 25.79 1.29 1.51
N SER A 187 25.84 -0.03 1.69
CA SER A 187 26.98 -0.90 1.36
C SER A 187 26.65 -1.93 0.28
N ALA A 188 27.68 -2.45 -0.38
CA ALA A 188 27.54 -3.46 -1.44
C ALA A 188 27.22 -4.85 -0.85
N GLU A 189 27.74 -5.11 0.35
CA GLU A 189 27.52 -6.31 1.16
C GLU A 189 26.05 -6.41 1.55
N ALA A 190 25.47 -5.33 2.11
CA ALA A 190 24.05 -5.28 2.45
C ALA A 190 23.16 -5.41 1.21
N TYR A 191 23.56 -4.79 0.09
CA TYR A 191 22.83 -4.94 -1.17
C TYR A 191 22.81 -6.39 -1.65
N THR A 192 23.96 -7.06 -1.61
CA THR A 192 24.10 -8.47 -2.02
C THR A 192 23.24 -9.38 -1.16
N TRP A 193 23.30 -9.20 0.16
CA TRP A 193 22.42 -9.92 1.09
C TRP A 193 20.95 -9.64 0.81
N LEU A 194 20.56 -8.38 0.63
CA LEU A 194 19.17 -8.01 0.37
C LEU A 194 18.67 -8.62 -0.94
N THR A 195 19.51 -8.69 -1.98
CA THR A 195 19.15 -9.32 -3.25
C THR A 195 18.92 -10.82 -3.14
N ASP A 196 19.67 -11.49 -2.27
CA ASP A 196 19.51 -12.92 -2.03
C ASP A 196 18.31 -13.20 -1.09
N PHE A 197 18.14 -12.39 -0.05
CA PHE A 197 17.09 -12.53 0.97
C PHE A 197 15.69 -12.15 0.46
N LEU A 198 15.55 -10.95 -0.11
CA LEU A 198 14.25 -10.36 -0.41
C LEU A 198 13.82 -10.69 -1.84
N SER A 199 13.33 -11.92 -2.06
CA SER A 199 12.67 -12.32 -3.31
C SER A 199 11.20 -11.85 -3.36
N ALA A 200 10.52 -12.07 -4.49
CA ALA A 200 9.08 -11.82 -4.59
C ALA A 200 8.28 -12.72 -3.63
N GLU A 201 8.70 -13.97 -3.46
CA GLU A 201 8.14 -14.92 -2.50
C GLU A 201 8.36 -14.44 -1.07
N LYS A 202 9.59 -13.99 -0.74
CA LYS A 202 9.88 -13.45 0.58
C LYS A 202 9.04 -12.21 0.88
N LEU A 203 8.83 -11.35 -0.12
CA LEU A 203 7.95 -10.19 0.02
C LEU A 203 6.51 -10.61 0.36
N ARG A 204 5.97 -11.68 -0.24
CA ARG A 204 4.64 -12.22 0.09
C ARG A 204 4.56 -12.72 1.52
N GLU A 205 5.61 -13.38 2.01
CA GLU A 205 5.67 -13.83 3.41
C GLU A 205 5.68 -12.65 4.38
N LEU A 206 6.43 -11.60 4.06
CA LEU A 206 6.55 -10.41 4.89
C LEU A 206 5.29 -9.53 4.84
N TYR A 207 4.55 -9.58 3.73
CA TYR A 207 3.31 -8.83 3.51
C TYR A 207 2.18 -9.74 2.99
N PRO A 208 1.48 -10.45 3.89
CA PRO A 208 0.47 -11.45 3.50
C PRO A 208 -0.67 -10.92 2.62
N GLU A 209 -1.00 -9.63 2.70
CA GLU A 209 -2.01 -9.01 1.82
C GLU A 209 -1.62 -9.07 0.33
N ALA A 210 -0.32 -9.21 0.00
CA ALA A 210 0.16 -9.39 -1.36
C ALA A 210 0.27 -10.85 -1.81
N ALA A 211 -0.06 -11.83 -0.93
CA ALA A 211 0.02 -13.25 -1.25
C ALA A 211 -0.72 -13.66 -2.55
N PRO A 212 -1.95 -13.17 -2.86
CA PRO A 212 -2.64 -13.55 -4.09
C PRO A 212 -2.17 -12.74 -5.31
N LEU A 213 -1.24 -11.80 -5.15
CA LEU A 213 -0.90 -10.82 -6.18
C LEU A 213 0.36 -11.18 -6.96
N ALA A 214 0.37 -10.78 -8.23
CA ALA A 214 1.57 -10.78 -9.03
C ALA A 214 2.54 -9.70 -8.51
N ILE A 215 3.82 -10.06 -8.41
CA ILE A 215 4.88 -9.19 -7.91
C ILE A 215 6.02 -9.22 -8.90
N ASP A 216 6.27 -8.09 -9.54
CA ASP A 216 7.42 -7.91 -10.42
C ASP A 216 8.60 -7.39 -9.61
N ARG A 217 9.78 -7.97 -9.81
CA ARG A 217 11.01 -7.58 -9.12
C ARG A 217 12.00 -6.98 -10.09
N TYR A 218 12.50 -5.79 -9.77
CA TYR A 218 13.47 -5.04 -10.55
C TYR A 218 14.69 -4.73 -9.68
N LEU A 219 15.88 -4.92 -10.23
CA LEU A 219 17.12 -4.75 -9.51
C LEU A 219 17.91 -3.59 -10.13
N PHE A 220 18.54 -2.78 -9.28
CA PHE A 220 19.31 -1.59 -9.67
C PHE A 220 20.71 -1.62 -9.03
N PRO A 221 21.63 -2.46 -9.53
CA PRO A 221 22.93 -2.67 -8.89
C PRO A 221 23.78 -1.40 -8.72
N ASN A 222 23.74 -0.51 -9.71
CA ASN A 222 24.48 0.76 -9.68
C ASN A 222 23.98 1.73 -8.58
N LEU A 223 22.76 1.52 -8.09
CA LEU A 223 22.15 2.29 -7.01
C LEU A 223 22.12 1.54 -5.68
N ARG A 224 22.61 0.28 -5.64
CA ARG A 224 22.47 -0.63 -4.49
C ARG A 224 21.00 -0.73 -4.04
N ALA A 225 20.10 -0.80 -5.02
CA ALA A 225 18.67 -0.74 -4.79
C ALA A 225 17.91 -1.81 -5.56
N MET A 226 16.68 -2.07 -5.13
CA MET A 226 15.71 -2.89 -5.84
C MET A 226 14.32 -2.28 -5.72
N ASN A 227 13.42 -2.72 -6.58
CA ASN A 227 12.03 -2.31 -6.55
C ASN A 227 11.10 -3.47 -6.83
N PHE A 228 9.97 -3.46 -6.16
CA PHE A 228 8.85 -4.35 -6.43
C PHE A 228 7.66 -3.56 -6.95
N VAL A 229 6.94 -4.15 -7.90
CA VAL A 229 5.62 -3.69 -8.30
C VAL A 229 4.62 -4.78 -7.93
N ILE A 230 3.77 -4.50 -6.94
CA ILE A 230 2.70 -5.38 -6.47
C ILE A 230 1.44 -5.03 -7.25
N ARG A 231 1.03 -5.92 -8.15
CA ARG A 231 -0.06 -5.69 -9.08
C ARG A 231 -1.41 -5.76 -8.38
N GLY A 232 -2.24 -4.74 -8.57
CA GLY A 232 -3.62 -4.70 -8.06
C GLY A 232 -3.77 -4.49 -6.54
N LEU A 233 -2.69 -4.16 -5.80
CA LEU A 233 -2.79 -3.95 -4.35
C LEU A 233 -3.78 -2.84 -3.96
N LEU A 234 -3.95 -1.85 -4.84
CA LEU A 234 -4.80 -0.69 -4.63
C LEU A 234 -6.13 -0.77 -5.43
N GLY A 235 -6.42 -1.92 -6.06
CA GLY A 235 -7.62 -2.14 -6.85
C GLY A 235 -7.69 -1.22 -8.08
N GLU A 236 -8.76 -0.45 -8.21
CA GLU A 236 -8.96 0.53 -9.28
C GLU A 236 -8.23 1.88 -9.03
N GLY A 237 -7.28 1.90 -8.11
CA GLY A 237 -6.41 3.03 -7.81
C GLY A 237 -6.90 3.92 -6.66
N VAL A 238 -6.14 4.98 -6.38
CA VAL A 238 -6.27 5.82 -5.17
C VAL A 238 -7.70 6.29 -4.90
N SER A 239 -8.39 6.80 -5.92
CA SER A 239 -9.75 7.31 -5.76
C SER A 239 -10.76 6.21 -5.41
N ALA A 240 -10.57 4.99 -5.93
CA ALA A 240 -11.48 3.87 -5.71
C ALA A 240 -11.13 3.06 -4.45
N SER A 241 -9.88 3.13 -3.99
CA SER A 241 -9.38 2.34 -2.88
C SER A 241 -10.15 2.59 -1.57
N LEU A 242 -10.56 1.51 -0.91
CA LEU A 242 -11.15 1.51 0.44
C LEU A 242 -10.08 1.36 1.56
N ARG A 243 -8.80 1.36 1.20
CA ARG A 243 -7.69 1.25 2.17
C ARG A 243 -7.50 2.57 2.92
N PRO A 244 -7.09 2.54 4.21
CA PRO A 244 -6.64 3.73 4.93
C PRO A 244 -5.40 4.40 4.30
N ASP A 245 -4.53 3.60 3.67
CA ASP A 245 -3.39 4.07 2.87
C ASP A 245 -3.65 3.80 1.38
N PRO A 246 -4.46 4.62 0.70
CA PRO A 246 -4.84 4.38 -0.69
C PRO A 246 -3.70 4.66 -1.68
N GLN A 247 -2.57 5.20 -1.21
CA GLN A 247 -1.40 5.53 -2.03
C GLN A 247 -0.21 4.59 -1.76
N ALA A 248 -0.38 3.56 -0.95
CA ALA A 248 0.70 2.66 -0.50
C ALA A 248 1.90 3.40 0.13
N LYS A 249 1.72 4.59 0.72
CA LYS A 249 2.82 5.39 1.29
C LYS A 249 3.40 4.78 2.56
N MET A 250 2.62 4.00 3.30
CA MET A 250 3.05 3.30 4.51
C MET A 250 3.76 1.98 4.20
N LEU A 251 3.50 1.38 3.04
CA LEU A 251 3.95 0.02 2.68
C LEU A 251 5.46 -0.19 2.90
N GLY A 252 6.30 0.75 2.49
CA GLY A 252 7.76 0.66 2.67
C GLY A 252 8.16 0.60 4.14
N GLU A 253 7.56 1.44 5.00
CA GLU A 253 7.85 1.44 6.44
C GLU A 253 7.26 0.23 7.15
N GLU A 254 6.08 -0.26 6.74
CA GLU A 254 5.50 -1.51 7.25
C GLU A 254 6.43 -2.70 6.98
N LEU A 255 6.97 -2.78 5.77
CA LEU A 255 7.95 -3.81 5.39
C LEU A 255 9.27 -3.65 6.13
N ARG A 256 9.78 -2.43 6.31
CA ARG A 256 10.98 -2.15 7.12
C ARG A 256 10.80 -2.54 8.59
N ALA A 257 9.59 -2.42 9.13
CA ALA A 257 9.30 -2.81 10.51
C ALA A 257 9.25 -4.33 10.71
N ARG A 258 9.16 -5.14 9.64
CA ARG A 258 9.16 -6.60 9.75
C ARG A 258 10.50 -7.08 10.29
N ARG A 259 10.43 -7.90 11.33
CA ARG A 259 11.61 -8.51 11.94
C ARG A 259 12.06 -9.69 11.11
N VAL A 260 13.34 -9.72 10.77
CA VAL A 260 13.97 -10.71 9.90
C VAL A 260 15.35 -11.08 10.45
N PRO A 261 15.86 -12.29 10.17
CA PRO A 261 17.22 -12.66 10.52
C PRO A 261 18.21 -11.88 9.65
N VAL A 262 18.96 -10.97 10.26
CA VAL A 262 20.00 -10.17 9.59
C VAL A 262 21.38 -10.61 10.08
N PRO A 263 22.36 -10.89 9.20
CA PRO A 263 23.74 -11.12 9.59
C PRO A 263 24.28 -9.97 10.43
N LYS A 264 24.86 -10.26 11.60
CA LYS A 264 25.36 -9.22 12.52
C LYS A 264 26.41 -8.32 11.87
N ALA A 265 27.20 -8.86 10.94
CA ALA A 265 28.21 -8.11 10.19
C ALA A 265 27.63 -6.95 9.33
N LEU A 266 26.32 -6.98 9.02
CA LEU A 266 25.64 -5.91 8.29
C LEU A 266 25.08 -4.81 9.19
N LEU A 267 25.12 -4.99 10.51
CA LEU A 267 24.61 -4.02 11.47
C LEU A 267 25.76 -3.13 11.95
N SER A 268 25.59 -1.82 11.82
CA SER A 268 26.48 -0.87 12.48
C SER A 268 26.28 -0.95 14.00
N LEU A 269 27.38 -0.93 14.77
CA LEU A 269 27.35 -0.96 16.24
C LEU A 269 26.72 0.28 16.89
N ASP A 270 26.40 1.33 16.12
CA ASP A 270 25.97 2.65 16.61
C ASP A 270 24.49 3.00 16.32
N GLN A 271 23.62 2.02 16.08
CA GLN A 271 22.16 2.27 15.94
C GLN A 271 21.33 1.51 16.96
#